data_AF-A0A7C9M7S1-F1
#
_entry.id   AF-A0A7C9M7S1-F1
#
_cell.length_a   1.000
_cell.length_b   1.000
_cell.length_c   1.000
_cell.angle_alpha   90.00
_cell.angle_beta   90.00
_cell.angle_gamma   90.00
#
_symmetry.space_group_name_H-M   'P 1'
#
loop_
_entity.id
_entity.type
_entity.pdbx_description
1 polymer ?
#
loop_
_entity_poly.entity_id
_entity_poly.type
_entity_poly.pdbx_seq_one_letter_code
_entity_poly.pdbx_strand_id
1 'polypeptide(L)'
;MPVTRLEICTEYLAPEDRENLLDAVWTALRISPGMVTADGNVELVLAQCGAGVRPEDAPLVRVGEVEYRQVTPERLLTLMKRWVR
;
A
#
# COMPACT_ATOMS: atom_id res chain seq x y z
N MET A 1 -11.42 4.50 16.73
CA MET A 1 -10.16 5.06 16.16
C MET A 1 -10.29 4.99 14.64
N PRO A 2 -9.85 6.00 13.89
CA PRO A 2 -9.88 5.92 12.43
C PRO A 2 -8.88 4.86 11.96
N VAL A 3 -9.34 3.90 11.16
CA VAL A 3 -8.48 2.90 10.53
C VAL A 3 -7.64 3.60 9.46
N THR A 4 -6.33 3.40 9.48
CA THR A 4 -5.43 3.91 8.44
C THR A 4 -5.58 3.06 7.19
N ARG A 5 -6.07 3.63 6.09
CA ARG A 5 -6.18 2.90 4.82
C ARG A 5 -4.86 2.94 4.09
N LEU A 6 -4.32 1.75 3.81
CA LEU A 6 -3.21 1.52 2.91
C LEU A 6 -3.78 1.12 1.55
N GLU A 7 -3.78 2.06 0.61
CA GLU A 7 -4.30 1.87 -0.73
C GLU A 7 -3.15 1.69 -1.70
N ILE A 8 -3.09 0.54 -2.40
CA ILE A 8 -2.14 0.32 -3.49
C ILE A 8 -2.87 0.65 -4.80
N CYS A 9 -2.33 1.62 -5.53
CA CYS A 9 -2.89 2.04 -6.81
C CYS A 9 -2.62 0.97 -7.87
N THR A 10 -3.65 0.63 -8.62
CA THR A 10 -3.57 -0.43 -9.64
C THR A 10 -3.17 0.11 -11.02
N GLU A 11 -3.17 1.43 -11.21
CA GLU A 11 -2.79 2.09 -12.46
C GLU A 11 -1.29 1.94 -12.77
N TYR A 12 -0.98 1.47 -13.98
CA TYR A 12 0.37 1.21 -14.49
C TYR A 12 1.22 0.26 -13.62
N LEU A 13 0.59 -0.42 -12.66
CA LEU A 13 1.24 -1.36 -11.78
C LEU A 13 1.47 -2.68 -12.51
N ALA A 14 2.72 -3.07 -12.70
CA ALA A 14 3.05 -4.35 -13.29
C ALA A 14 2.61 -5.49 -12.34
N PRO A 15 2.22 -6.66 -12.87
CA PRO A 15 1.83 -7.81 -12.05
C PRO A 15 2.92 -8.22 -11.04
N GLU A 16 4.18 -8.21 -11.47
CA GLU A 16 5.34 -8.51 -10.62
C GLU A 16 5.51 -7.51 -9.48
N ASP A 17 5.37 -6.21 -9.75
CA ASP A 17 5.46 -5.16 -8.73
C ASP A 17 4.31 -5.27 -7.74
N ARG A 18 3.10 -5.60 -8.22
CA ARG A 18 1.96 -5.87 -7.36
C ARG A 18 2.25 -7.02 -6.40
N GLU A 19 2.74 -8.14 -6.90
CA GLU A 19 3.07 -9.30 -6.06
C GLU A 19 4.16 -8.96 -5.04
N ASN A 20 5.21 -8.24 -5.46
CA ASN A 20 6.29 -7.81 -4.57
C ASN A 20 5.80 -6.86 -3.46
N LEU A 21 4.90 -5.92 -3.78
CA LEU A 21 4.31 -5.01 -2.79
C LEU A 21 3.38 -5.76 -1.83
N LEU A 22 2.57 -6.69 -2.34
CA LEU A 22 1.69 -7.51 -1.51
C LEU A 22 2.47 -8.43 -0.58
N ASP A 23 3.56 -9.04 -1.05
CA ASP A 23 4.45 -9.86 -0.22
C ASP A 23 5.11 -9.03 0.89
N ALA A 24 5.53 -7.79 0.58
CA ALA A 24 6.01 -6.85 1.59
C ALA A 24 4.94 -6.53 2.65
N VAL A 25 3.69 -6.27 2.25
CA VAL A 25 2.58 -6.03 3.20
C VAL A 25 2.30 -7.27 4.04
N TRP A 26 2.24 -8.45 3.42
CA TRP A 26 2.04 -9.70 4.13
C TRP A 26 3.16 -9.96 5.16
N THR A 27 4.40 -9.70 4.78
CA THR A 27 5.57 -9.87 5.65
C THR A 27 5.50 -8.96 6.88
N ALA A 28 5.04 -7.71 6.73
CA ALA A 28 4.99 -6.75 7.83
C ALA A 28 3.70 -6.83 8.67
N LEU A 29 2.55 -6.96 8.01
CA LEU A 29 1.23 -6.77 8.62
C LEU A 29 0.39 -8.05 8.67
N ARG A 30 0.80 -9.11 7.95
CA ARG A 30 0.06 -10.39 7.85
C ARG A 30 -1.39 -10.24 7.37
N ILE A 31 -1.62 -9.26 6.48
CA ILE A 31 -2.92 -8.98 5.86
C ILE A 31 -2.84 -9.08 4.34
N SER A 32 -4.00 -9.35 3.73
CA SER A 32 -4.21 -9.37 2.28
C SER A 32 -5.19 -8.27 1.85
N PRO A 33 -5.31 -7.96 0.55
CA PRO A 33 -6.28 -6.98 0.07
C PRO A 33 -7.71 -7.26 0.57
N GLY A 34 -8.37 -6.23 1.09
CA GLY A 34 -9.69 -6.32 1.72
C GLY A 34 -9.67 -6.78 3.17
N MET A 35 -8.49 -6.97 3.78
CA MET A 35 -8.34 -7.32 5.19
C MET A 35 -7.84 -6.14 6.02
N VAL A 36 -8.14 -6.20 7.32
CA VAL A 36 -7.69 -5.27 8.35
C VAL A 36 -6.70 -6.00 9.27
N THR A 37 -5.70 -5.29 9.79
CA THR A 37 -4.78 -5.85 10.79
C THR A 37 -5.52 -6.32 12.04
N ALA A 38 -4.94 -7.28 12.76
CA ALA A 38 -5.51 -7.80 14.01
C ALA A 38 -5.77 -6.69 15.04
N ASP A 39 -4.91 -5.66 15.05
CA ASP A 39 -5.04 -4.50 15.95
C ASP A 39 -6.10 -3.49 15.47
N GLY A 40 -6.72 -3.70 14.30
CA GLY A 40 -7.75 -2.82 13.75
C GLY A 40 -7.23 -1.47 13.25
N ASN A 41 -5.91 -1.31 13.11
CA ASN A 41 -5.29 -0.02 12.83
C ASN A 41 -5.05 0.25 11.34
N VAL A 42 -4.89 -0.81 10.52
CA VAL A 42 -4.56 -0.67 9.09
C VAL A 42 -5.46 -1.57 8.24
N GLU A 43 -6.03 -1.02 7.17
CA GLU A 43 -6.81 -1.73 6.15
C GLU A 43 -6.04 -1.71 4.83
N LEU A 44 -5.80 -2.87 4.21
CA LEU A 44 -5.17 -2.95 2.88
C LEU A 44 -6.24 -2.95 1.79
N VAL A 45 -6.18 -2.02 0.85
CA VAL A 45 -7.12 -1.90 -0.26
C VAL A 45 -6.36 -1.77 -1.58
N LEU A 46 -6.85 -2.43 -2.62
CA LEU A 46 -6.44 -2.14 -4.00
C LEU A 46 -7.42 -1.12 -4.57
N ALA A 47 -6.93 0.04 -4.97
CA ALA A 47 -7.76 1.15 -5.42
C ALA A 47 -7.38 1.60 -6.83
N GLN A 48 -8.34 2.24 -7.50
CA GLN A 48 -8.05 3.09 -8.65
C GLN A 48 -7.79 4.50 -8.13
N CYS A 49 -6.55 4.96 -8.21
CA CYS A 49 -6.13 6.26 -7.74
C CYS A 49 -6.45 7.42 -8.71
N GLY A 50 -6.91 7.10 -9.93
CA GLY A 50 -7.57 8.04 -10.84
C GLY A 50 -6.69 8.62 -11.94
N ALA A 51 -7.29 9.50 -12.76
CA ALA A 51 -6.72 9.99 -14.02
C ALA A 51 -5.45 10.87 -13.89
N GLY A 52 -5.06 11.25 -12.66
CA GLY A 52 -3.85 12.03 -12.39
C GLY A 52 -2.57 11.19 -12.24
N VAL A 53 -2.71 9.86 -12.12
CA VAL A 53 -1.55 8.96 -12.01
C VAL A 53 -0.86 8.88 -13.37
N ARG A 54 0.45 9.11 -13.38
CA ARG A 54 1.27 8.92 -14.57
C ARG A 54 2.02 7.59 -14.47
N PRO A 55 2.40 6.97 -15.60
CA PRO A 55 3.23 5.76 -15.58
C PRO A 55 4.54 5.93 -14.80
N GLU A 56 5.12 7.13 -14.84
CA GLU A 56 6.35 7.48 -14.12
C GLU A 56 6.20 7.54 -12.59
N ASP A 57 4.97 7.70 -12.09
CA ASP A 57 4.67 7.77 -10.65
C ASP A 57 4.43 6.37 -10.05
N ALA A 58 4.23 5.34 -10.89
CA ALA A 58 3.99 3.97 -10.46
C ALA A 58 5.30 3.30 -9.96
N PRO A 59 5.23 2.42 -8.94
CA PRO A 59 4.06 2.09 -8.12
C PRO A 59 3.65 3.23 -7.19
N LEU A 60 2.34 3.54 -7.15
CA LEU A 60 1.77 4.57 -6.27
C LEU A 60 1.04 3.91 -5.10
N VAL A 61 1.30 4.39 -3.89
CA VAL A 61 0.65 3.92 -2.66
C VAL A 61 0.14 5.11 -1.88
N ARG A 62 -1.07 5.00 -1.35
CA ARG A 62 -1.73 5.98 -0.49
C ARG A 62 -1.87 5.45 0.92
N VAL A 63 -1.63 6.31 1.89
CA VAL A 63 -1.76 6.01 3.31
C VAL A 63 -2.60 7.11 3.93
N GLY A 64 -3.90 6.86 4.10
CA GLY A 64 -4.85 7.91 4.45
C GLY A 64 -4.81 9.04 3.42
N GLU A 65 -4.41 10.24 3.84
CA GLU A 65 -4.32 11.42 2.95
C GLU A 65 -2.95 11.60 2.28
N VAL A 66 -1.97 10.75 2.60
CA VAL A 66 -0.59 10.89 2.10
C VAL A 66 -0.35 9.98 0.91
N GLU A 67 0.16 10.55 -0.18
CA GLU A 67 0.57 9.82 -1.38
C GLU A 67 2.08 9.56 -1.41
N TYR A 68 2.46 8.35 -1.81
CA TYR A 68 3.83 7.93 -2.03
C TYR A 68 3.98 7.37 -3.44
N ARG A 69 4.86 7.98 -4.23
CA ARG A 69 5.15 7.62 -5.64
C ARG A 69 6.41 6.80 -5.73
N GLN A 70 6.54 6.02 -6.80
CA GLN A 70 7.70 5.16 -7.08
C GLN A 70 8.08 4.31 -5.85
N VAL A 71 7.06 3.68 -5.26
CA VAL A 71 7.21 2.94 -4.01
C VAL A 71 7.82 1.58 -4.31
N THR A 72 8.98 1.34 -3.70
CA THR A 72 9.60 0.01 -3.69
C THR A 72 9.10 -0.80 -2.49
N PRO A 73 9.17 -2.14 -2.56
CA PRO A 73 8.84 -3.02 -1.42
C PRO A 73 9.58 -2.63 -0.13
N GLU A 74 10.88 -2.30 -0.22
CA GLU A 74 11.70 -1.89 0.91
C GLU A 74 11.22 -0.57 1.54
N ARG A 75 10.83 0.39 0.69
CA ARG A 75 10.27 1.67 1.14
C ARG A 75 8.92 1.46 1.81
N LEU A 76 8.07 0.59 1.26
CA LEU A 76 6.79 0.22 1.84
C LEU A 76 6.95 -0.42 3.22
N LEU A 77 7.87 -1.37 3.38
CA LEU A 77 8.20 -1.97 4.68
C LEU A 77 8.64 -0.92 5.70
N THR A 78 9.47 0.02 5.28
CA THR A 78 9.95 1.11 6.13
C THR A 78 8.82 2.05 6.58
N LEU A 79 7.85 2.32 5.70
CA LEU A 79 6.66 3.11 6.04
C LEU A 79 5.80 2.37 7.07
N MET A 80 5.52 1.07 6.84
CA MET A 80 4.69 0.26 7.73
C MET A 80 5.28 0.12 9.14
N LYS A 81 6.61 0.05 9.29
CA LYS A 81 7.27 0.05 10.61
C LYS A 81 6.88 1.22 11.51
N ARG A 82 6.42 2.35 10.94
CA ARG A 82 5.97 3.51 11.73
C ARG A 82 4.57 3.32 12.31
N TRP A 83 3.77 2.41 11.77
CA TRP A 83 2.37 2.18 12.18
C TRP A 83 2.21 0.99 13.13
N VAL A 84 3.13 0.02 13.08
CA VAL A 84 3.12 -1.19 13.94
C VAL A 84 3.82 -0.93 15.28
N ARG A 85 3.53 0.20 15.94
CA ARG A 85 4.09 0.51 17.27
C ARG A 85 3.18 0.04 18.39
#